data_AF-A0A1A6GGM3-F1
#
_entry.id   AF-A0A1A6GGM3-F1
#
_cell.length_a   1.000
_cell.length_b   1.000
_cell.length_c   1.000
_cell.angle_alpha   90.00
_cell.angle_beta   90.00
_cell.angle_gamma   90.00
#
_symmetry.space_group_name_H-M   'P 1'
#
loop_
_entity.id
_entity.type
_entity.pdbx_description
1 polymer ?
#
loop_
_entity_poly.entity_id
_entity_poly.type
_entity_poly.pdbx_seq_one_letter_code
_entity_poly.pdbx_strand_id
1 'polypeptide(L)' 'MMDVSELGESACYLRQGYQELMKVHTVPWDGKKRVWVPDEQDAYVEAEVKTEATGGKVTVETKDQKVEHPLP' A
#
# COMPACT_ATOMS: atom_id res chain seq x y z
N MET A 1 20.93 6.40 12.75
CA MET A 1 20.53 5.77 11.47
C MET A 1 21.64 4.79 11.10
N MET A 2 21.32 3.61 10.57
CA MET A 2 22.36 2.64 10.20
C MET A 2 23.21 3.23 9.08
N ASP A 3 24.53 3.17 9.20
CA ASP A 3 25.43 3.67 8.16
C ASP A 3 25.47 2.66 7.01
N VAL A 4 24.85 3.01 5.88
CA VAL A 4 24.74 2.13 4.71
C VAL A 4 26.07 1.99 3.96
N SER A 5 27.06 2.83 4.26
CA SER A 5 28.39 2.76 3.63
C SER A 5 29.15 1.51 4.06
N GLU A 6 28.91 0.99 5.27
CA GLU A 6 29.49 -0.26 5.77
C GLU A 6 29.02 -1.50 5.00
N LEU A 7 27.91 -1.41 4.26
CA LEU A 7 27.33 -2.51 3.47
C LEU A 7 27.95 -2.65 2.08
N GLY A 8 28.83 -1.73 1.68
CA GLY A 8 29.53 -1.74 0.39
C GLY A 8 28.56 -1.83 -0.81
N GLU A 9 28.94 -2.62 -1.82
CA GLU A 9 28.14 -2.81 -3.05
C GLU A 9 26.78 -3.47 -2.82
N SER A 10 26.60 -4.17 -1.68
CA SER A 10 25.33 -4.83 -1.34
C SER A 10 24.29 -3.87 -0.76
N ALA A 11 24.67 -2.65 -0.41
CA ALA A 11 23.81 -1.67 0.27
C ALA A 11 22.47 -1.47 -0.44
N CYS A 12 22.46 -1.40 -1.78
CA CYS A 12 21.25 -1.16 -2.58
C CYS A 12 20.22 -2.29 -2.51
N TYR A 13 20.63 -3.52 -2.20
CA TYR A 13 19.73 -4.67 -2.03
C TYR A 13 19.24 -4.83 -0.59
N LEU A 14 20.00 -4.33 0.38
CA LEU A 14 19.70 -4.48 1.81
C LEU A 14 18.87 -3.33 2.37
N ARG A 15 19.06 -2.10 1.85
CA ARG A 15 18.39 -0.91 2.38
C ARG A 15 18.28 0.20 1.34
N GLN A 16 17.09 0.79 1.23
CA GLN A 16 16.90 2.01 0.45
C GLN A 16 17.61 3.21 1.10
N GLY A 17 18.19 4.07 0.26
CA GLY A 17 18.86 5.29 0.71
C GLY A 17 17.91 6.26 1.41
N TYR A 18 18.46 7.12 2.27
CA TYR A 18 17.66 8.06 3.08
C TYR A 18 16.73 8.94 2.24
N GLN A 19 17.22 9.47 1.12
CA GLN A 19 16.43 10.32 0.23
C GLN A 19 15.22 9.57 -0.37
N GLU A 20 15.40 8.31 -0.78
CA GLU A 20 14.31 7.49 -1.30
C GLU A 20 13.31 7.12 -0.21
N LEU A 21 13.79 6.77 0.99
CA LEU A 21 12.92 6.53 2.14
C LEU A 21 12.10 7.76 2.52
N MET A 22 12.69 8.95 2.52
CA MET A 22 11.97 10.19 2.80
C MET A 22 10.83 10.40 1.82
N LYS A 23 11.08 10.23 0.51
CA LYS A 23 10.04 10.38 -0.53
C LYS A 23 8.83 9.49 -0.24
N VAL A 24 9.05 8.23 0.14
CA VAL A 24 7.98 7.27 0.43
C VAL A 24 7.26 7.58 1.75
N HIS A 25 8.02 7.88 2.81
CA HIS A 25 7.46 8.09 4.15
C HIS A 25 6.66 9.40 4.28
N THR A 26 6.96 10.40 3.45
CA THR A 26 6.23 11.68 3.47
C THR A 26 5.02 11.69 2.55
N VAL A 27 4.72 10.60 1.82
CA VAL A 27 3.51 10.51 1.01
C VAL A 27 2.29 10.63 1.93
N PRO A 28 1.33 11.54 1.62
CA PRO A 28 0.07 11.61 2.36
C PRO A 28 -0.64 10.26 2.35
N TRP A 29 -0.94 9.75 3.55
CA TRP A 29 -1.57 8.44 3.73
C TRP A 29 -2.81 8.58 4.63
N ASP A 30 -3.97 8.19 4.11
CA ASP A 30 -5.20 8.07 4.88
C ASP A 30 -5.40 6.60 5.28
N GLY A 31 -5.08 6.31 6.55
CA GLY A 31 -5.17 4.95 7.10
C GLY A 31 -6.60 4.40 7.22
N LYS A 32 -7.63 5.23 7.05
CA LYS A 32 -9.03 4.74 7.00
C LYS A 32 -9.47 4.37 5.59
N LYS A 33 -8.81 4.92 4.57
CA LYS A 33 -9.20 4.72 3.18
C LYS A 33 -8.39 3.65 2.47
N ARG A 34 -7.09 3.52 2.74
CA ARG A 34 -6.26 2.52 2.07
C ARG A 34 -6.31 1.18 2.79
N VAL A 35 -6.79 0.17 2.07
CA VAL A 35 -7.07 -1.18 2.58
C VAL A 35 -6.53 -2.24 1.62
N TRP A 36 -6.37 -3.46 2.13
CA TRP A 36 -6.10 -4.65 1.32
C TRP A 36 -7.38 -5.47 1.22
N VAL A 37 -7.74 -5.89 0.01
CA VAL A 37 -8.94 -6.68 -0.24
C VAL A 37 -8.57 -7.99 -0.92
N PRO A 38 -9.26 -9.10 -0.59
CA PRO A 38 -9.00 -10.37 -1.24
C PRO A 38 -9.33 -10.29 -2.74
N ASP A 39 -8.47 -10.87 -3.56
CA ASP A 39 -8.61 -10.96 -5.02
C ASP A 39 -8.32 -12.39 -5.49
N GLU A 40 -9.01 -12.84 -6.53
CA GLU A 40 -8.90 -14.23 -7.02
C GLU A 40 -7.58 -14.53 -7.76
N GLN A 41 -6.95 -13.52 -8.36
CA GLN A 41 -5.72 -13.66 -9.15
C GLN A 41 -4.48 -13.38 -8.31
N ASP A 42 -4.49 -12.28 -7.54
CA ASP A 42 -3.33 -11.78 -6.80
C ASP A 42 -3.38 -12.07 -5.29
N ALA A 43 -4.37 -12.86 -4.84
CA ALA A 43 -4.72 -13.16 -3.45
C ALA A 43 -5.18 -11.94 -2.64
N TYR A 44 -4.43 -10.84 -2.66
CA TYR A 44 -4.81 -9.55 -2.07
C TYR A 44 -4.31 -8.39 -2.91
N VAL A 45 -5.18 -7.40 -3.14
CA VAL A 45 -4.85 -6.18 -3.87
C VAL A 45 -5.08 -4.95 -2.99
N GLU A 46 -4.31 -3.89 -3.26
CA GLU A 46 -4.49 -2.61 -2.59
C GLU A 46 -5.70 -1.87 -3.18
N ALA A 47 -6.55 -1.34 -2.31
CA ALA A 47 -7.76 -0.63 -2.69
C ALA A 47 -8.01 0.60 -1.81
N GLU A 48 -8.84 1.51 -2.32
CA GLU A 48 -9.29 2.70 -1.60
C GLU A 48 -10.79 2.63 -1.31
N VAL A 49 -11.18 2.82 -0.06
CA VAL A 49 -12.57 2.92 0.37
C VAL A 49 -13.22 4.19 -0.20
N LYS A 50 -14.26 4.02 -1.02
CA LYS A 50 -15.01 5.14 -1.63
C LYS A 50 -16.26 5.52 -0.87
N THR A 51 -16.84 4.58 -0.13
CA THR A 51 -18.12 4.76 0.58
C THR A 51 -18.02 4.30 2.02
N GLU A 52 -18.78 4.94 2.90
CA GLU A 52 -18.92 4.48 4.28
C GLU A 52 -19.67 3.15 4.34
N ALA A 53 -19.32 2.33 5.32
CA ALA A 53 -19.89 1.00 5.48
C ALA A 53 -21.41 1.09 5.66
N THR A 54 -22.16 0.50 4.73
CA THR A 54 -23.61 0.44 4.76
C THR A 54 -24.04 -1.01 4.97
N GLY A 55 -24.62 -1.32 6.13
CA GLY A 55 -25.10 -2.67 6.43
C GLY A 55 -23.99 -3.74 6.44
N GLY A 56 -22.79 -3.37 6.92
CA GLY A 56 -21.62 -4.25 6.95
C GLY A 56 -20.76 -4.20 5.68
N LYS A 57 -21.29 -3.66 4.57
CA LYS A 57 -20.61 -3.70 3.28
C LYS A 57 -19.92 -2.39 2.92
N VAL A 58 -18.77 -2.50 2.25
CA VAL A 58 -17.97 -1.35 1.79
C VAL A 58 -17.69 -1.48 0.30
N THR A 59 -17.79 -0.37 -0.44
CA THR A 59 -17.34 -0.29 -1.83
C THR A 59 -15.93 0.29 -1.88
N VAL A 60 -15.04 -0.42 -2.55
CA VAL A 60 -13.64 -0.03 -2.73
C VAL A 60 -13.30 0.13 -4.21
N GLU A 61 -12.26 0.89 -4.50
CA GLU A 61 -11.63 0.98 -5.83
C GLU A 61 -10.25 0.35 -5.74
N THR A 62 -10.01 -0.73 -6.49
CA THR A 62 -8.67 -1.35 -6.56
C THR A 62 -7.73 -0.46 -7.35
N LYS A 63 -6.42 -0.50 -7.04
CA LYS A 63 -5.40 0.30 -7.75
C LYS A 63 -5.39 0.08 -9.27
N ASP A 64 -5.77 -1.11 -9.73
CA ASP A 64 -5.82 -1.49 -11.14
C ASP A 64 -7.10 -1.04 -11.86
N GLN A 65 -7.96 -0.24 -11.20
CA GLN A 65 -9.24 0.26 -11.73
C GLN A 65 -10.26 -0.83 -12.10
N LYS A 66 -10.02 -2.09 -11.70
CA LYS A 66 -11.06 -3.13 -11.66
C LYS A 66 -12.03 -2.76 -10.54
N VAL A 67 -13.18 -2.21 -10.91
CA VAL A 67 -14.28 -1.98 -9.97
C VAL A 67 -14.86 -3.34 -9.62
N GLU A 68 -14.46 -3.92 -8.49
CA GLU A 68 -15.00 -5.20 -8.03
C GLU A 68 -15.50 -5.18 -6.59
N HIS A 69 -16.74 -5.68 -6.51
CA HIS A 69 -17.52 -6.30 -5.44
C HIS A 69 -17.61 -5.68 -4.03
N PRO A 70 -18.85 -5.55 -3.49
CA PRO A 70 -19.05 -5.13 -2.11
C PRO A 70 -18.53 -6.20 -1.16
N LEU A 71 -17.59 -5.82 -0.29
CA LEU A 71 -17.09 -6.68 0.78
C LEU A 71 -18.23 -7.01 1.77
N PRO A 72 -18.33 -8.24 2.31
CA PRO A 72 -19.28 -8.60 3.35
C PRO A 72 -18.97 -7.97 4.72
#